data_AF-A0A4U2DYX1-F1
#
_entry.id   AF-A0A4U2DYX1-F1
#
_cell.length_a   1.000
_cell.length_b   1.000
_cell.length_c   1.000
_cell.angle_alpha   90.00
_cell.angle_beta   90.00
_cell.angle_gamma   90.00
#
_symmetry.space_group_name_H-M   'P 1'
#
loop_
_entity.id
_entity.type
_entity.pdbx_description
1 polymer ?
#
loop_
_entity_poly.entity_id
_entity_poly.type
_entity_poly.pdbx_seq_one_letter_code
_entity_poly.pdbx_strand_id
1 'polypeptide(L)'
;RSGSSGNFARYNNDKYDAAMDSALAATSEQDRQGFYDQAEQLLAEDMPIAPIYYYMQARLVRPSVGGFAKNNVEGRIYSKDLYIKE
;
A
#
# COMPACT_ATOMS: atom_id res chain seq x y z
N ARG A 1 12.58 -2.64 2.53
CA ARG A 1 13.98 -2.77 2.98
C ARG A 1 14.25 -4.20 3.43
N SER A 2 15.45 -4.72 3.18
CA SER A 2 15.81 -6.14 3.39
C SER A 2 15.59 -6.62 4.83
N GLY A 3 15.87 -5.77 5.83
CA GLY A 3 15.63 -6.05 7.25
C GLY A 3 14.20 -5.83 7.76
N SER A 4 13.22 -5.56 6.89
CA SER A 4 11.83 -5.35 7.30
C SER A 4 11.20 -6.63 7.85
N SER A 5 10.52 -6.56 8.99
CA SER A 5 9.77 -7.69 9.55
C SER A 5 8.62 -8.15 8.64
N GLY A 6 8.14 -7.30 7.73
CA GLY A 6 7.14 -7.63 6.73
C GLY A 6 7.69 -8.30 5.46
N ASN A 7 9.01 -8.52 5.37
CA ASN A 7 9.65 -9.11 4.19
C ASN A 7 9.55 -10.64 4.20
N PHE A 8 8.36 -11.18 3.93
CA PHE A 8 8.15 -12.62 3.84
C PHE A 8 8.83 -13.26 2.62
N ALA A 9 9.03 -12.50 1.54
CA ALA A 9 9.73 -12.94 0.33
C ALA A 9 11.25 -13.11 0.56
N ARG A 10 11.79 -12.63 1.69
CA ARG A 10 13.23 -12.62 2.01
C ARG A 10 14.07 -11.93 0.93
N TYR A 11 13.47 -10.97 0.23
CA TYR A 11 14.14 -10.22 -0.82
C TYR A 11 15.23 -9.34 -0.21
N ASN A 12 16.41 -9.32 -0.84
CA ASN A 12 17.56 -8.54 -0.39
C ASN A 12 18.29 -7.97 -1.60
N ASN A 13 18.31 -6.64 -1.70
CA ASN A 13 18.98 -5.92 -2.77
C ASN A 13 19.43 -4.55 -2.26
N ASP A 14 20.75 -4.31 -2.23
CA ASP A 14 21.34 -3.08 -1.71
C ASP A 14 20.89 -1.82 -2.48
N LYS A 15 20.63 -1.94 -3.78
CA LYS A 15 20.14 -0.82 -4.60
C LYS A 15 18.70 -0.46 -4.24
N TYR A 16 17.87 -1.47 -3.99
CA TYR A 16 16.49 -1.25 -3.53
C TYR A 16 16.48 -0.57 -2.16
N ASP A 17 17.33 -1.02 -1.24
CA ASP A 17 17.44 -0.41 0.09
C ASP A 17 17.92 1.04 0.00
N ALA A 18 18.92 1.33 -0.82
CA ALA A 18 19.41 2.69 -1.06
C ALA A 18 18.33 3.61 -1.67
N ALA A 19 17.57 3.14 -2.67
CA ALA A 19 16.48 3.91 -3.26
C ALA A 19 15.39 4.26 -2.22
N MET A 20 15.04 3.30 -1.36
CA MET A 20 14.07 3.51 -0.28
C MET A 20 14.58 4.50 0.78
N ASP A 21 15.88 4.49 1.10
CA ASP A 21 16.48 5.45 2.02
C ASP A 21 16.56 6.87 1.42
N SER A 22 16.87 6.98 0.11
CA SER A 22 16.80 8.25 -0.62
C SER A 22 15.38 8.81 -0.67
N ALA A 23 14.36 7.97 -0.89
CA ALA A 23 12.96 8.37 -0.84
C ALA A 23 12.56 8.94 0.53
N LEU A 24 13.11 8.38 1.62
CA LEU A 24 12.87 8.87 2.99
C LEU A 24 13.55 10.21 3.27
N ALA A 25 14.73 10.44 2.68
CA ALA A 25 15.48 11.69 2.82
C ALA A 25 15.02 12.82 1.89
N ALA A 26 14.24 12.49 0.84
CA ALA A 26 13.78 13.45 -0.15
C ALA A 26 12.88 14.53 0.47
N THR A 27 13.11 15.79 0.09
CA THR A 27 12.37 16.96 0.58
C THR A 27 11.24 17.39 -0.35
N SER A 28 11.26 16.97 -1.61
CA SER A 28 10.20 17.20 -2.58
C SER A 28 9.41 15.93 -2.87
N GLU A 29 8.13 16.09 -3.22
CA GLU A 29 7.29 14.93 -3.56
C GLU A 29 7.73 14.28 -4.88
N GLN A 30 8.21 15.09 -5.82
CA GLN A 30 8.62 14.63 -7.14
C GLN A 30 9.89 13.77 -7.06
N ASP A 31 10.88 14.18 -6.26
CA ASP A 31 12.09 13.37 -6.04
C ASP A 31 11.74 12.07 -5.33
N ARG A 32 10.87 12.14 -4.31
CA ARG A 32 10.40 10.97 -3.57
C ARG A 32 9.67 9.97 -4.49
N GLN A 33 8.82 10.45 -5.39
CA GLN A 33 8.16 9.62 -6.41
C GLN A 33 9.19 8.96 -7.33
N GLY A 34 10.19 9.71 -7.82
CA GLY A 34 11.24 9.16 -8.67
C GLY A 34 12.03 8.03 -8.01
N PHE A 35 12.31 8.13 -6.71
CA PHE A 35 12.96 7.04 -5.96
C PHE A 35 12.04 5.83 -5.75
N TYR A 36 10.72 6.03 -5.56
CA TYR A 36 9.78 4.92 -5.52
C TYR A 36 9.67 4.19 -6.86
N ASP A 37 9.65 4.93 -7.97
CA ASP A 37 9.62 4.33 -9.30
C ASP A 37 10.88 3.48 -9.56
N GLN A 38 12.06 3.95 -9.12
CA GLN A 38 13.30 3.18 -9.19
C GLN A 38 13.23 1.90 -8.35
N ALA A 39 12.68 1.97 -7.14
CA ALA A 39 12.52 0.81 -6.27
C ALA A 39 11.56 -0.24 -6.87
N GLU A 40 10.42 0.20 -7.43
CA GLU A 40 9.46 -0.66 -8.11
C GLU A 40 10.05 -1.29 -9.39
N GLN A 41 10.85 -0.54 -10.16
CA GLN A 41 11.54 -1.08 -11.34
C GLN A 41 12.49 -2.21 -10.98
N LEU A 42 13.29 -2.06 -9.91
CA LEU A 42 14.16 -3.13 -9.40
C LEU A 42 13.34 -4.35 -8.96
N LEU A 43 12.22 -4.13 -8.27
CA LEU A 43 11.34 -5.21 -7.83
C LEU A 43 10.72 -5.97 -9.02
N ALA A 44 10.38 -5.26 -10.10
CA ALA A 44 9.85 -5.84 -11.33
C ALA A 44 10.92 -6.58 -12.16
N GLU A 45 12.19 -6.17 -12.07
CA GLU A 45 13.30 -6.88 -12.70
C GLU A 45 13.65 -8.17 -11.96
N ASP A 46 13.76 -8.10 -10.63
CA ASP A 46 14.18 -9.23 -9.78
C ASP A 46 13.03 -10.22 -9.52
N MET A 47 11.78 -9.80 -9.73
CA MET A 47 10.56 -10.60 -9.56
C MET A 47 10.53 -11.48 -8.27
N PRO A 48 10.82 -10.92 -7.08
CA PRO A 48 10.78 -11.70 -5.83
C PRO A 48 9.33 -12.06 -5.42
N ILE A 49 8.34 -11.41 -6.04
CA ILE A 49 6.92 -11.69 -5.92
C ILE A 49 6.29 -11.76 -7.31
N ALA A 50 5.11 -12.35 -7.41
CA ALA A 50 4.30 -12.38 -8.64
C ALA A 50 2.96 -11.67 -8.40
N PRO A 51 2.87 -10.35 -8.62
CA PRO A 51 1.60 -9.62 -8.53
C PRO A 51 0.65 -10.07 -9.65
N ILE A 52 -0.58 -10.43 -9.30
CA ILE A 52 -1.58 -10.91 -10.28
C ILE A 52 -2.63 -9.84 -10.58
N TYR A 53 -3.15 -9.15 -9.56
CA TYR A 53 -4.17 -8.11 -9.71
C TYR A 53 -4.17 -7.13 -8.53
N TYR A 54 -4.72 -5.94 -8.76
CA TYR A 54 -5.04 -4.98 -7.70
C TYR A 54 -6.43 -5.26 -7.11
N TYR A 55 -6.54 -5.25 -5.79
CA TYR A 55 -7.78 -5.57 -5.09
C TYR A 55 -8.85 -4.49 -5.30
N MET A 56 -10.10 -4.93 -5.46
CA MET A 56 -11.30 -4.10 -5.24
C MET A 56 -11.97 -4.49 -3.92
N GLN A 57 -12.63 -3.55 -3.25
CA GLN A 57 -13.29 -3.79 -1.97
C GLN A 57 -14.78 -4.07 -2.12
N ALA A 58 -15.13 -5.16 -2.82
CA ALA A 58 -16.53 -5.58 -2.96
C ALA A 58 -17.11 -6.05 -1.62
N ARG A 59 -18.22 -5.46 -1.17
CA ARG A 59 -18.87 -5.76 0.11
C ARG A 59 -20.38 -5.62 0.01
N LEU A 60 -21.12 -6.46 0.74
CA LEU A 60 -22.56 -6.34 0.89
C LEU A 60 -22.87 -5.56 2.18
N VAL A 61 -23.64 -4.48 2.07
CA VAL A 61 -24.06 -3.64 3.20
C VAL A 61 -25.58 -3.60 3.22
N ARG A 62 -26.18 -3.94 4.36
CA ARG A 62 -27.64 -3.86 4.52
C ARG A 62 -28.12 -2.41 4.27
N PRO A 63 -29.23 -2.18 3.55
CA PRO A 63 -29.74 -0.83 3.29
C PRO A 63 -30.00 0.00 4.55
N SER A 64 -30.32 -0.67 5.66
CA SER A 64 -30.54 -0.05 6.98
C SER A 64 -29.24 0.44 7.64
N VAL A 65 -28.05 0.10 7.15
CA VAL A 65 -26.79 0.58 7.74
C VAL A 65 -26.40 1.94 7.14
N GLY A 66 -26.25 2.93 8.01
CA GLY A 66 -25.74 4.26 7.72
C GLY A 66 -24.30 4.44 8.18
N GLY A 67 -23.66 5.53 7.72
CA GLY A 67 -22.28 5.86 8.12
C GLY A 67 -21.17 5.06 7.42
N PHE A 68 -21.52 4.13 6.52
CA PHE A 68 -20.54 3.37 5.77
C PHE A 68 -19.76 4.27 4.79
N ALA A 69 -18.44 4.37 5.00
CA ALA A 69 -17.57 5.20 4.19
C ALA A 69 -17.48 4.68 2.74
N LYS A 70 -17.84 5.53 1.77
CA LYS A 70 -17.78 5.21 0.34
C LYS A 70 -16.39 5.46 -0.27
N ASN A 71 -15.64 6.41 0.28
CA ASN A 71 -14.35 6.87 -0.24
C ASN A 71 -13.21 6.53 0.72
N ASN A 72 -13.09 5.26 1.11
CA ASN A 72 -12.03 4.79 1.99
C ASN A 72 -11.19 3.72 1.30
N VAL A 73 -10.10 4.15 0.67
CA VAL A 73 -9.16 3.27 -0.06
C VAL A 73 -8.45 2.27 0.86
N GLU A 74 -8.30 2.59 2.14
CA GLU A 74 -7.70 1.69 3.13
C GLU A 74 -8.67 0.59 3.58
N GLY A 75 -9.98 0.79 3.37
CA GLY A 75 -11.01 -0.18 3.75
C GLY A 75 -11.20 -0.39 5.25
N ARG A 76 -10.63 0.49 6.08
CA ARG A 76 -10.79 0.47 7.55
C ARG A 76 -12.14 1.03 7.97
N ILE A 77 -12.98 0.19 8.53
CA ILE A 77 -14.32 0.58 8.98
C ILE A 77 -14.33 0.67 10.49
N TYR A 78 -14.71 1.83 11.03
CA TYR A 78 -14.85 2.03 12.46
C TYR A 78 -16.32 1.92 12.86
N SER A 79 -16.63 1.00 13.78
CA SER A 79 -18.01 0.77 14.23
C SER A 79 -18.65 2.00 14.85
N LYS A 80 -17.87 2.91 15.45
CA LYS A 80 -18.35 4.18 16.03
C LYS A 80 -18.96 5.12 14.99
N ASP A 81 -18.60 4.99 13.73
CA ASP A 81 -19.09 5.85 12.64
C ASP A 81 -20.31 5.22 11.95
N LEU A 82 -20.66 3.97 12.29
CA LEU A 82 -21.81 3.25 11.75
C LEU A 82 -23.05 3.44 12.63
N TYR A 83 -24.22 3.42 12.00
CA TYR A 83 -25.51 3.46 12.70
C TYR A 83 -26.59 2.73 11.90
N ILE A 84 -27.73 2.46 12.54
CA ILE A 84 -28.91 1.91 11.88
C ILE A 84 -29.87 3.06 11.54
N LYS A 85 -30.19 3.20 10.25
CA LYS A 85 -31.25 4.08 9.75
C LYS A 85 -32.60 3.44 10.09
N GLU A 86 -33.54 4.26 10.57
CA GLU A 86 -34.95 3.87 10.68
C GLU A 86 -35.57 3.55 9.31
#